data_AF-A0A6L3F123-F1
#
_entry.id   AF-A0A6L3F123-F1
#
_cell.length_a   1.000
_cell.length_b   1.000
_cell.length_c   1.000
_cell.angle_alpha   90.00
_cell.angle_beta   90.00
_cell.angle_gamma   90.00
#
_symmetry.space_group_name_H-M   'P 1'
#
loop_
_entity.id
_entity.type
_entity.pdbx_description
1 polymer ?
#
loop_
_entity_poly.entity_id
_entity_poly.type
_entity_poly.pdbx_seq_one_letter_code
_entity_poly.pdbx_strand_id
1 'polypeptide(L)'
;MVVNNRHLNLKTAVPITLDLLTILALILCRNALFTQFQDLSAINAILIGGMFVLFCLSVYWLKKLEPSTETTDKNWIPAQLLSVTGQRILGILFGIALALAVAHQLGYMESIFIVDDRVLGAGESSAFFVYGPASWLGGGLIYMLVLSSITPPRFLKAESRYNVVAALGLLGVNLMLVLATAELQAVILSANVLWILGTFLILSVLFIPTRLVYLSKQPQFGGLISFVFLLLFAAWVIF
;
A
#
# COMPACT_ATOMS: atom_id res chain seq x y z
N MET A 1 16.78 14.45 42.47
CA MET A 1 17.34 14.03 41.17
C MET A 1 16.34 13.12 40.50
N VAL A 2 15.58 13.64 39.54
CA VAL A 2 14.65 12.83 38.75
C VAL A 2 15.51 12.01 37.78
N VAL A 3 15.56 10.70 38.00
CA VAL A 3 16.17 9.76 37.07
C VAL A 3 15.32 9.82 35.80
N ASN A 4 15.77 10.65 34.85
CA ASN A 4 15.21 10.76 33.50
C ASN A 4 15.58 9.49 32.74
N ASN A 5 14.90 8.39 33.10
CA ASN A 5 15.10 7.11 32.48
C ASN A 5 14.65 7.20 31.03
N ARG A 6 15.58 6.82 30.16
CA ARG A 6 15.44 6.60 28.73
C ARG A 6 14.34 5.57 28.46
N HIS A 7 13.08 5.96 28.63
CA HIS A 7 12.01 5.36 27.86
C HIS A 7 12.28 5.77 26.42
N LEU A 8 13.13 4.98 25.73
CA LEU A 8 13.09 4.86 24.28
C LEU A 8 11.63 4.98 23.90
N ASN A 9 11.29 6.09 23.24
CA ASN A 9 9.91 6.49 23.02
C ASN A 9 9.21 5.31 22.35
N LEU A 10 8.43 4.51 23.10
CA LEU A 10 7.79 3.30 22.57
C LEU A 10 7.00 3.61 21.31
N LYS A 11 6.53 4.85 21.20
CA LYS A 11 5.83 5.45 20.07
C LYS A 11 6.68 5.52 18.79
N THR A 12 7.96 5.87 18.89
CA THR A 12 8.89 5.84 17.75
C THR A 12 9.37 4.45 17.40
N ALA A 13 9.29 3.51 18.35
CA ALA A 13 9.71 2.13 18.11
C ALA A 13 8.73 1.39 17.19
N VAL A 14 7.41 1.57 17.36
CA VAL A 14 6.37 0.84 16.58
C VAL A 14 6.55 0.91 15.06
N PRO A 15 6.65 2.09 14.41
CA PRO A 15 6.83 2.13 12.96
C PRO A 15 8.14 1.47 12.51
N ILE A 16 9.23 1.68 13.26
CA ILE A 16 10.55 1.16 12.92
C ILE A 16 10.57 -0.37 13.06
N THR A 17 10.00 -0.92 14.13
CA THR A 17 9.94 -2.37 14.34
C THR A 17 9.09 -3.04 13.28
N LEU A 18 7.95 -2.45 12.90
CA LEU A 18 7.13 -2.99 11.82
C LEU A 18 7.84 -2.91 10.48
N ASP A 19 8.57 -1.85 10.18
CA ASP A 19 9.33 -1.74 8.93
C ASP A 19 10.48 -2.77 8.89
N LEU A 20 11.17 -3.00 10.01
CA LEU A 20 12.18 -4.05 10.13
C LEU A 20 11.57 -5.46 9.96
N LEU A 21 10.39 -5.71 10.54
CA LEU A 21 9.67 -6.97 10.32
C LEU A 21 9.27 -7.15 8.86
N THR A 22 8.93 -6.07 8.15
CA THR A 22 8.65 -6.11 6.71
C THR A 22 9.90 -6.43 5.91
N ILE A 23 11.05 -5.84 6.25
CA ILE A 23 12.33 -6.19 5.61
C ILE A 23 12.62 -7.68 5.81
N LEU A 24 12.45 -8.19 7.03
CA LEU A 24 12.63 -9.60 7.32
C LEU A 24 11.66 -10.47 6.52
N ALA A 25 10.38 -10.09 6.45
CA ALA A 25 9.37 -10.79 5.66
C ALA A 25 9.70 -10.79 4.17
N LEU A 26 10.17 -9.66 3.62
CA LEU A 26 10.63 -9.57 2.25
C LEU A 26 11.78 -10.56 2.00
N ILE A 27 12.79 -10.60 2.88
CA ILE A 27 13.92 -11.53 2.73
C ILE A 27 13.47 -12.99 2.79
N LEU A 28 12.65 -13.35 3.78
CA LEU A 28 12.25 -14.75 4.02
C LEU A 28 11.24 -15.26 3.00
N CYS A 29 10.28 -14.42 2.60
CA CYS A 29 9.19 -14.82 1.73
C CYS A 29 9.45 -14.54 0.24
N ARG A 30 10.53 -13.82 -0.12
CA ARG A 30 10.83 -13.40 -1.51
C ARG A 30 10.63 -14.51 -2.52
N ASN A 31 11.40 -15.59 -2.37
CA ASN A 31 11.45 -16.66 -3.38
C ASN A 31 10.10 -17.37 -3.49
N ALA A 32 9.44 -17.63 -2.36
CA ALA A 32 8.14 -18.29 -2.33
C ALA A 32 7.06 -17.43 -3.01
N LEU A 33 7.00 -16.13 -2.68
CA LEU A 33 6.04 -15.21 -3.28
C LEU A 33 6.34 -14.97 -4.76
N PHE A 34 7.61 -14.82 -5.14
CA PHE A 34 7.99 -14.64 -6.53
C PHE A 34 7.56 -15.83 -7.39
N THR A 35 7.90 -17.06 -6.97
CA THR A 35 7.46 -18.27 -7.69
C THR A 35 5.94 -18.36 -7.76
N GLN A 36 5.23 -18.01 -6.68
CA GLN A 36 3.77 -18.00 -6.67
C GLN A 36 3.18 -17.01 -7.68
N PHE A 37 3.74 -15.79 -7.77
CA PHE A 37 3.22 -14.72 -8.65
C PHE A 37 3.72 -14.78 -10.09
N GLN A 38 4.72 -15.61 -10.40
CA GLN A 38 5.11 -15.91 -11.79
C GLN A 38 4.03 -16.68 -12.53
N ASP A 39 3.29 -17.54 -11.84
CA ASP A 39 2.17 -18.27 -12.44
C ASP A 39 0.90 -17.42 -12.43
N LEU A 40 0.40 -17.08 -13.62
CA LEU A 40 -0.86 -16.33 -13.75
C LEU A 40 -2.02 -17.16 -13.20
N SER A 41 -2.65 -16.69 -12.14
CA SER A 41 -3.67 -17.45 -11.42
C SER A 41 -4.76 -16.58 -10.79
N ALA A 42 -6.00 -17.06 -10.88
CA ALA A 42 -7.14 -16.47 -10.17
C ALA A 42 -6.95 -16.47 -8.64
N ILE A 43 -6.18 -17.42 -8.09
CA ILE A 43 -5.86 -17.45 -6.66
C ILE A 43 -5.00 -16.25 -6.27
N ASN A 44 -4.02 -15.90 -7.11
CA ASN A 44 -3.16 -14.73 -6.88
C ASN A 44 -3.97 -13.43 -6.97
N ALA A 45 -4.87 -13.33 -7.94
CA ALA A 45 -5.82 -12.21 -8.06
C ALA A 45 -6.70 -12.06 -6.81
N ILE A 46 -7.24 -13.16 -6.28
CA ILE A 46 -8.02 -13.17 -5.02
C ILE A 46 -7.13 -12.76 -3.83
N LEU A 47 -5.90 -13.23 -3.77
CA LEU A 47 -4.96 -12.91 -2.70
C LEU A 47 -4.62 -11.40 -2.69
N ILE A 48 -4.31 -10.83 -3.86
CA ILE A 48 -4.08 -9.39 -4.03
C ILE A 48 -5.34 -8.60 -3.63
N GLY A 49 -6.52 -9.01 -4.12
CA GLY A 49 -7.79 -8.34 -3.82
C GLY A 49 -8.18 -8.39 -2.34
N GLY A 50 -8.05 -9.56 -1.70
CA GLY A 50 -8.32 -9.74 -0.26
C GLY A 50 -7.37 -8.91 0.60
N MET A 51 -6.10 -8.88 0.24
CA MET A 51 -5.09 -8.08 0.94
C MET A 51 -5.28 -6.59 0.73
N PHE A 52 -5.80 -6.17 -0.43
CA PHE A 52 -6.23 -4.81 -0.64
C PHE A 52 -7.41 -4.40 0.25
N VAL A 53 -8.38 -5.28 0.48
CA VAL A 53 -9.48 -5.00 1.43
C VAL A 53 -8.93 -4.83 2.85
N LEU A 54 -8.01 -5.71 3.28
CA LEU A 54 -7.34 -5.59 4.58
C LEU A 54 -6.51 -4.31 4.68
N PHE A 55 -5.83 -3.92 3.61
CA PHE A 55 -5.12 -2.65 3.50
C PHE A 55 -6.06 -1.44 3.64
N CYS A 56 -7.20 -1.44 2.95
CA CYS A 56 -8.20 -0.40 3.08
C CYS A 56 -8.73 -0.29 4.52
N LEU A 57 -9.04 -1.42 5.14
CA LEU A 57 -9.47 -1.47 6.54
C LEU A 57 -8.39 -0.93 7.50
N SER A 58 -7.13 -1.25 7.21
CA SER A 58 -5.97 -0.78 7.97
C SER A 58 -5.80 0.75 7.88
N VAL A 59 -5.90 1.31 6.67
CA VAL A 59 -5.89 2.78 6.45
C VAL A 59 -7.07 3.44 7.17
N TYR A 60 -8.26 2.84 7.09
CA TYR A 60 -9.44 3.33 7.80
C TYR A 60 -9.24 3.36 9.33
N TRP A 61 -8.59 2.34 9.90
CA TRP A 61 -8.22 2.32 11.31
C TRP A 61 -7.18 3.39 11.68
N LEU A 62 -6.17 3.62 10.84
CA LEU A 62 -5.20 4.71 11.05
C LEU A 62 -5.88 6.08 11.09
N LYS A 63 -6.91 6.30 10.25
CA LYS A 63 -7.67 7.57 10.23
C LYS A 63 -8.44 7.83 11.52
N LYS A 64 -8.85 6.77 12.24
CA LYS A 64 -9.56 6.85 13.53
C LYS A 64 -8.66 7.21 14.71
N LEU A 65 -7.35 7.26 14.52
CA LEU A 65 -6.42 7.69 15.56
C LEU A 65 -6.57 9.20 15.81
N GLU A 66 -6.55 9.56 17.10
CA GLU A 66 -6.46 10.95 17.53
C GLU A 66 -5.10 11.56 17.12
N PRO A 67 -5.08 12.78 16.57
CA PRO A 67 -3.84 13.52 16.35
C PRO A 67 -3.14 13.84 17.68
N SER A 68 -1.82 13.70 17.73
CA SER A 68 -1.03 14.06 18.91
C SER A 68 -1.08 15.57 19.16
N THR A 69 -1.19 16.02 20.41
CA THR A 69 -1.14 17.46 20.77
C THR A 69 0.14 18.19 20.32
N GLU A 70 1.22 17.45 20.05
CA GLU A 70 2.48 17.95 19.48
C GLU A 70 2.39 18.25 17.96
N THR A 71 1.30 17.86 17.28
CA THR A 71 1.12 18.09 15.83
C THR A 71 0.88 19.54 15.46
N THR A 72 0.34 20.36 16.37
CA THR A 72 -0.12 21.71 16.06
C THR A 72 1.01 22.68 15.72
N ASP A 73 2.21 22.49 16.28
CA ASP A 73 3.34 23.42 16.12
C ASP A 73 4.43 22.93 15.16
N LYS A 74 4.43 21.66 14.73
CA LYS A 74 5.54 21.04 13.96
C LYS A 74 5.08 20.12 12.83
N ASN A 75 3.99 20.46 12.14
CA ASN A 75 3.58 19.69 10.98
C ASN A 75 4.46 20.05 9.76
N TRP A 76 5.54 19.30 9.57
CA TRP A 76 6.49 19.46 8.46
C TRP A 76 5.99 18.84 7.15
N ILE A 77 4.83 18.18 7.16
CA ILE A 77 4.22 17.56 5.97
C ILE A 77 3.50 18.66 5.16
N PRO A 78 3.75 18.79 3.84
CA PRO A 78 3.06 19.75 2.99
C PRO A 78 1.54 19.59 3.03
N ALA A 79 0.82 20.69 3.24
CA ALA A 79 -0.64 20.70 3.34
C ALA A 79 -1.33 20.12 2.09
N GLN A 80 -0.71 20.25 0.92
CA GLN A 80 -1.23 19.74 -0.35
C GLN A 80 -1.33 18.21 -0.35
N LEU A 81 -0.37 17.50 0.24
CA LEU A 81 -0.36 16.03 0.32
C LEU A 81 -1.42 15.50 1.30
N LEU A 82 -1.72 16.27 2.35
CA LEU A 82 -2.76 15.94 3.32
C LEU A 82 -4.15 16.45 2.92
N SER A 83 -4.25 17.27 1.86
CA SER A 83 -5.51 17.76 1.34
C SER A 83 -6.38 16.62 0.82
N VAL A 84 -7.71 16.80 0.89
CA VAL A 84 -8.68 15.83 0.36
C VAL A 84 -8.43 15.56 -1.12
N THR A 85 -8.11 16.59 -1.90
CA THR A 85 -7.83 16.46 -3.33
C THR A 85 -6.56 15.64 -3.58
N GLY A 86 -5.47 15.92 -2.85
CA GLY A 86 -4.22 15.15 -2.98
C GLY A 86 -4.42 13.68 -2.64
N GLN A 87 -5.12 13.40 -1.54
CA GLN A 87 -5.49 12.04 -1.16
C GLN A 87 -6.34 11.37 -2.26
N ARG A 88 -7.37 12.04 -2.79
CA ARG A 88 -8.19 11.47 -3.88
C ARG A 88 -7.37 11.08 -5.10
N ILE A 89 -6.46 11.94 -5.56
CA ILE A 89 -5.61 11.66 -6.72
C ILE A 89 -4.73 10.43 -6.44
N LEU A 90 -4.09 10.38 -5.28
CA LEU A 90 -3.26 9.24 -4.87
C LEU A 90 -4.08 7.96 -4.73
N GLY A 91 -5.33 8.07 -4.27
CA GLY A 91 -6.29 6.98 -4.21
C GLY A 91 -6.62 6.41 -5.59
N ILE A 92 -6.84 7.28 -6.57
CA ILE A 92 -7.08 6.88 -7.97
C ILE A 92 -5.86 6.17 -8.55
N LEU A 93 -4.66 6.74 -8.37
CA LEU A 93 -3.41 6.13 -8.86
C LEU A 93 -3.17 4.75 -8.25
N PHE A 94 -3.41 4.60 -6.94
CA PHE A 94 -3.32 3.30 -6.28
C PHE A 94 -4.36 2.30 -6.82
N GLY A 95 -5.59 2.76 -6.98
CA GLY A 95 -6.66 1.97 -7.55
C GLY A 95 -6.33 1.40 -8.93
N ILE A 96 -5.79 2.26 -9.80
CA ILE A 96 -5.37 1.87 -11.15
C ILE A 96 -4.21 0.86 -11.09
N ALA A 97 -3.20 1.09 -10.25
CA ALA A 97 -2.07 0.17 -10.13
C ALA A 97 -2.50 -1.21 -9.62
N LEU A 98 -3.38 -1.26 -8.61
CA LEU A 98 -3.94 -2.51 -8.11
C LEU A 98 -4.76 -3.23 -9.16
N ALA A 99 -5.62 -2.50 -9.87
CA ALA A 99 -6.40 -3.04 -10.96
C ALA A 99 -5.51 -3.69 -12.03
N LEU A 100 -4.42 -3.02 -12.41
CA LEU A 100 -3.45 -3.56 -13.35
C LEU A 100 -2.77 -4.83 -12.82
N ALA A 101 -2.42 -4.87 -11.53
CA ALA A 101 -1.86 -6.07 -10.90
C ALA A 101 -2.86 -7.25 -10.92
N VAL A 102 -4.12 -7.02 -10.58
CA VAL A 102 -5.17 -8.05 -10.65
C VAL A 102 -5.41 -8.49 -12.09
N ALA A 103 -5.44 -7.55 -13.04
CA ALA A 103 -5.58 -7.83 -14.47
C ALA A 103 -4.44 -8.70 -15.00
N HIS A 104 -3.21 -8.37 -14.60
CA HIS A 104 -2.03 -9.14 -14.93
C HIS A 104 -2.17 -10.58 -14.42
N GLN A 105 -2.48 -10.78 -13.14
CA GLN A 105 -2.64 -12.13 -12.56
C GLN A 105 -3.79 -12.94 -13.14
N LEU A 106 -4.81 -12.31 -13.71
CA LEU A 106 -5.88 -13.00 -14.44
C LEU A 106 -5.51 -13.34 -15.89
N GLY A 107 -4.31 -12.98 -16.36
CA GLY A 107 -3.90 -13.14 -17.76
C GLY A 107 -4.65 -12.21 -18.72
N TYR A 108 -5.31 -11.17 -18.21
CA TYR A 108 -6.14 -10.28 -19.03
C TYR A 108 -5.31 -9.63 -20.14
N MET A 109 -4.10 -9.19 -19.83
CA MET A 109 -3.20 -8.53 -20.79
C MET A 109 -2.86 -9.43 -21.99
N GLU A 110 -2.68 -10.73 -21.77
CA GLU A 110 -2.42 -11.69 -22.84
C GLU A 110 -3.69 -11.99 -23.63
N SER A 111 -4.82 -12.15 -22.93
CA SER A 111 -6.10 -12.49 -23.57
C SER A 111 -6.65 -11.38 -24.47
N ILE A 112 -6.37 -10.09 -24.22
CA ILE A 112 -6.77 -8.99 -25.12
C ILE A 112 -6.31 -9.22 -26.57
N PHE A 113 -5.14 -9.83 -26.76
CA PHE A 113 -4.56 -10.08 -28.08
C PHE A 113 -5.01 -11.40 -28.71
N ILE A 114 -5.73 -12.24 -27.95
CA ILE A 114 -6.16 -13.59 -28.36
C ILE A 114 -7.69 -13.66 -28.51
N VAL A 115 -8.44 -12.75 -27.88
CA VAL A 115 -9.90 -12.67 -28.00
C VAL A 115 -10.30 -12.37 -29.45
N ASP A 116 -10.70 -13.42 -30.16
CA ASP A 116 -11.29 -13.39 -31.49
C ASP A 116 -12.83 -13.46 -31.35
N ASP A 117 -13.52 -12.51 -31.97
CA ASP A 117 -14.97 -12.42 -31.98
C ASP A 117 -15.64 -13.61 -32.68
N ARG A 118 -14.88 -14.36 -33.48
CA ARG A 118 -15.31 -15.60 -34.12
C ARG A 118 -15.41 -16.78 -33.17
N VAL A 119 -14.74 -16.73 -32.02
CA VAL A 119 -14.67 -17.84 -31.05
C VAL A 119 -15.55 -17.58 -29.83
N LEU A 120 -15.51 -16.37 -29.28
CA LEU A 120 -16.30 -15.96 -28.10
C LEU A 120 -17.66 -15.34 -28.46
N GLY A 121 -17.88 -14.96 -29.73
CA GLY A 121 -19.04 -14.18 -30.11
C GLY A 121 -18.94 -12.71 -29.66
N ALA A 122 -19.51 -11.81 -30.45
CA ALA A 122 -19.38 -10.36 -30.26
C ALA A 122 -19.91 -9.86 -28.91
N GLY A 123 -20.90 -10.54 -28.32
CA GLY A 123 -21.47 -10.18 -27.01
C GLY A 123 -20.52 -10.48 -25.85
N GLU A 124 -19.85 -11.62 -25.86
CA GLU A 124 -18.97 -12.04 -24.77
C GLU A 124 -17.61 -11.32 -24.85
N SER A 125 -17.10 -11.11 -26.07
CA SER A 125 -15.89 -10.29 -26.28
C SER A 125 -16.12 -8.83 -25.88
N SER A 126 -17.26 -8.23 -26.24
CA SER A 126 -17.58 -6.87 -25.81
C SER A 126 -17.79 -6.77 -24.29
N ALA A 127 -18.45 -7.74 -23.67
CA ALA A 127 -18.57 -7.82 -22.22
C ALA A 127 -17.20 -7.93 -21.53
N PHE A 128 -16.29 -8.73 -22.08
CA PHE A 128 -14.92 -8.86 -21.59
C PHE A 128 -14.17 -7.52 -21.63
N PHE A 129 -14.22 -6.80 -22.75
CA PHE A 129 -13.55 -5.50 -22.91
C PHE A 129 -14.18 -4.36 -22.09
N VAL A 130 -15.46 -4.46 -21.75
CA VAL A 130 -16.16 -3.43 -20.96
C VAL A 130 -16.04 -3.71 -19.46
N TYR A 131 -16.37 -4.93 -19.02
CA TYR A 131 -16.46 -5.25 -17.60
C TYR A 131 -15.10 -5.48 -16.95
N GLY A 132 -14.08 -5.93 -17.69
CA GLY A 132 -12.70 -6.02 -17.19
C GLY A 132 -12.22 -4.66 -16.67
N PRO A 133 -12.05 -3.65 -17.54
CA PRO A 133 -11.64 -2.30 -17.15
C PRO A 133 -12.62 -1.59 -16.20
N ALA A 134 -13.92 -1.88 -16.26
CA ALA A 134 -14.88 -1.27 -15.33
C ALA A 134 -14.75 -1.82 -13.90
N SER A 135 -14.53 -3.13 -13.73
CA SER A 135 -14.34 -3.76 -12.41
C SER A 135 -13.10 -3.20 -11.69
N TRP A 136 -12.08 -2.86 -12.46
CA TRP A 136 -10.84 -2.22 -12.03
C TRP A 136 -11.05 -0.80 -11.51
N LEU A 137 -11.83 0.00 -12.22
CA LEU A 137 -12.24 1.33 -11.74
C LEU A 137 -13.06 1.22 -10.45
N GLY A 138 -13.89 0.19 -10.32
CA GLY A 138 -14.62 -0.12 -9.08
C GLY A 138 -13.69 -0.32 -7.88
N GLY A 139 -12.62 -1.10 -8.04
CA GLY A 139 -11.60 -1.29 -7.00
C GLY A 139 -10.91 0.02 -6.59
N GLY A 140 -10.55 0.86 -7.57
CA GLY A 140 -9.96 2.17 -7.30
C GLY A 140 -10.92 3.15 -6.60
N LEU A 141 -12.21 3.10 -6.94
CA LEU A 141 -13.23 3.91 -6.29
C LEU A 141 -13.40 3.54 -4.81
N ILE A 142 -13.32 2.26 -4.44
CA ILE A 142 -13.41 1.83 -3.03
C ILE A 142 -12.28 2.47 -2.21
N TYR A 143 -11.04 2.42 -2.69
CA TYR A 143 -9.93 3.02 -1.96
C TYR A 143 -9.97 4.54 -1.96
N MET A 144 -10.41 5.17 -3.06
CA MET A 144 -10.67 6.61 -3.09
C MET A 144 -11.73 7.02 -2.06
N LEU A 145 -12.80 6.24 -1.88
CA LEU A 145 -13.81 6.47 -0.84
C LEU A 145 -13.22 6.31 0.56
N VAL A 146 -12.41 5.27 0.80
CA VAL A 146 -11.75 5.05 2.09
C VAL A 146 -10.79 6.20 2.43
N LEU A 147 -9.92 6.58 1.49
CA LEU A 147 -8.93 7.62 1.71
C LEU A 147 -9.56 9.02 1.79
N SER A 148 -10.64 9.30 1.04
CA SER A 148 -11.35 10.58 1.09
C SER A 148 -12.40 10.71 2.19
N SER A 149 -12.77 9.61 2.86
CA SER A 149 -13.77 9.64 3.93
C SER A 149 -13.34 10.53 5.11
N ILE A 150 -14.23 11.38 5.61
CA ILE A 150 -13.97 12.08 6.87
C ILE A 150 -14.38 11.13 7.99
N THR A 151 -13.40 10.65 8.76
CA THR A 151 -13.66 9.71 9.87
C THR A 151 -13.37 10.41 11.19
N PRO A 152 -14.35 10.50 12.12
CA PRO A 152 -14.10 11.10 13.43
C PRO A 152 -13.09 10.23 14.22
N PRO A 153 -12.17 10.84 14.97
CA PRO A 153 -11.25 10.10 15.81
C PRO A 153 -12.03 9.32 16.89
N ARG A 154 -11.68 8.06 17.09
CA ARG A 154 -12.31 7.18 18.10
C ARG A 154 -11.33 6.63 19.12
N PHE A 155 -10.04 6.58 18.78
CA PHE A 155 -9.01 6.03 19.66
C PHE A 155 -8.18 7.17 20.22
N LEU A 156 -8.35 7.42 21.51
CA LEU A 156 -7.67 8.49 22.23
C LEU A 156 -6.21 8.11 22.50
N LYS A 157 -5.31 9.09 22.48
CA LYS A 157 -3.86 8.86 22.66
C LYS A 157 -3.53 8.23 24.03
N ALA A 158 -4.34 8.51 25.05
CA ALA A 158 -4.16 7.98 26.40
C ALA A 158 -4.54 6.49 26.53
N GLU A 159 -5.26 5.93 25.56
CA GLU A 159 -5.72 4.55 25.61
C GLU A 159 -4.65 3.56 25.12
N SER A 160 -4.51 2.43 25.81
CA SER A 160 -3.63 1.33 25.36
C SER A 160 -4.01 0.81 23.95
N ARG A 161 -5.28 0.95 23.56
CA ARG A 161 -5.79 0.53 22.25
C ARG A 161 -5.20 1.35 21.10
N TYR A 162 -4.73 2.57 21.36
CA TYR A 162 -4.15 3.44 20.34
C TYR A 162 -2.97 2.77 19.63
N ASN A 163 -2.00 2.27 20.40
CA ASN A 163 -0.78 1.67 19.85
C ASN A 163 -1.08 0.37 19.10
N VAL A 164 -2.05 -0.42 19.58
CA VAL A 164 -2.47 -1.65 18.91
C VAL A 164 -3.11 -1.35 17.56
N VAL A 165 -4.02 -0.37 17.51
CA VAL A 165 -4.68 0.03 16.25
C VAL A 165 -3.67 0.64 15.27
N ALA A 166 -2.73 1.45 15.77
CA ALA A 166 -1.64 1.98 14.96
C ALA A 166 -0.75 0.86 14.39
N ALA A 167 -0.37 -0.11 15.22
CA ALA A 167 0.46 -1.23 14.79
C ALA A 167 -0.26 -2.12 13.78
N LEU A 168 -1.54 -2.44 14.00
CA LEU A 168 -2.36 -3.21 13.05
C LEU A 168 -2.53 -2.46 11.73
N GLY A 169 -2.78 -1.15 11.80
CA GLY A 169 -2.91 -0.30 10.62
C GLY A 169 -1.61 -0.27 9.78
N LEU A 170 -0.47 -0.10 10.43
CA LEU A 170 0.83 -0.12 9.77
C LEU A 170 1.21 -1.52 9.25
N LEU A 171 0.86 -2.58 9.98
CA LEU A 171 1.09 -3.95 9.56
C LEU A 171 0.33 -4.25 8.26
N GLY A 172 -0.94 -3.85 8.15
CA GLY A 172 -1.70 -4.05 6.91
C GLY A 172 -1.14 -3.28 5.72
N VAL A 173 -0.63 -2.06 5.93
CA VAL A 173 0.11 -1.29 4.91
C VAL A 173 1.37 -2.05 4.47
N ASN A 174 2.14 -2.55 5.42
CA ASN A 174 3.39 -3.25 5.16
C ASN A 174 3.18 -4.61 4.49
N LEU A 175 2.13 -5.36 4.85
CA LEU A 175 1.80 -6.63 4.17
C LEU A 175 1.38 -6.39 2.71
N MET A 176 0.62 -5.33 2.44
CA MET A 176 0.28 -4.96 1.07
C MET A 176 1.54 -4.55 0.27
N LEU A 177 2.49 -3.85 0.91
CA LEU A 177 3.78 -3.55 0.30
C LEU A 177 4.54 -4.82 -0.07
N VAL A 178 4.62 -5.83 0.81
CA VAL A 178 5.28 -7.12 0.52
C VAL A 178 4.71 -7.78 -0.72
N LEU A 179 3.38 -7.81 -0.85
CA LEU A 179 2.72 -8.42 -2.01
C LEU A 179 2.90 -7.60 -3.28
N ALA A 180 2.81 -6.27 -3.18
CA ALA A 180 3.06 -5.40 -4.33
C ALA A 180 4.52 -5.53 -4.82
N THR A 181 5.48 -5.69 -3.90
CA THR A 181 6.88 -5.95 -4.24
C THR A 181 7.04 -7.29 -4.97
N ALA A 182 6.42 -8.36 -4.49
CA ALA A 182 6.47 -9.66 -5.15
C ALA A 182 5.80 -9.66 -6.55
N GLU A 183 4.65 -9.01 -6.67
CA GLU A 183 3.95 -8.84 -7.95
C GLU A 183 4.79 -8.04 -8.96
N LEU A 184 5.36 -6.91 -8.54
CA LEU A 184 6.24 -6.11 -9.41
C LEU A 184 7.50 -6.88 -9.82
N GLN A 185 8.01 -7.75 -8.95
CA GLN A 185 9.12 -8.66 -9.29
C GLN A 185 8.72 -9.66 -10.37
N ALA A 186 7.50 -10.19 -10.34
CA ALA A 186 7.01 -11.10 -11.39
C ALA A 186 6.85 -10.40 -12.76
N VAL A 187 6.54 -9.10 -12.77
CA VAL A 187 6.32 -8.31 -13.99
C VAL A 187 7.63 -7.76 -14.59
N ILE A 188 8.60 -7.38 -13.77
CA ILE A 188 9.81 -6.68 -14.24
C ILE A 188 10.88 -7.68 -14.66
N LEU A 189 11.13 -7.76 -15.97
CA LEU A 189 12.05 -8.73 -16.58
C LEU A 189 13.51 -8.27 -16.71
N SER A 190 13.84 -7.01 -16.37
CA SER A 190 15.19 -6.48 -16.61
C SER A 190 15.78 -5.69 -15.45
N ALA A 191 16.98 -6.09 -15.00
CA ALA A 191 17.75 -5.38 -13.99
C ALA A 191 18.57 -4.23 -14.58
N ASN A 192 18.03 -3.01 -14.49
CA ASN A 192 18.77 -1.78 -14.72
C ASN A 192 18.41 -0.74 -13.63
N VAL A 193 19.33 0.15 -13.31
CA VAL A 193 19.16 1.24 -12.34
C VAL A 193 17.92 2.10 -12.65
N LEU A 194 17.61 2.33 -13.93
CA LEU A 194 16.39 3.05 -14.32
C LEU A 194 15.12 2.33 -13.86
N TRP A 195 15.11 1.00 -13.90
CA TRP A 195 13.97 0.21 -13.40
C TRP A 195 13.91 0.23 -11.88
N ILE A 196 15.05 0.19 -11.17
CA ILE A 196 15.06 0.38 -9.71
C ILE A 196 14.43 1.72 -9.33
N LEU A 197 14.82 2.80 -9.99
CA LEU A 197 14.28 4.13 -9.76
C LEU A 197 12.78 4.20 -10.11
N GLY A 198 12.37 3.66 -11.25
CA GLY A 198 10.96 3.61 -11.66
C GLY A 198 10.10 2.86 -10.66
N THR A 199 10.56 1.69 -10.20
CA THR A 199 9.87 0.87 -9.21
C THR A 199 9.80 1.55 -7.85
N PHE A 200 10.89 2.19 -7.40
CA PHE A 200 10.87 2.99 -6.20
C PHE A 200 9.84 4.13 -6.29
N LEU A 201 9.75 4.82 -7.44
CA LEU A 201 8.77 5.88 -7.65
C LEU A 201 7.33 5.33 -7.63
N ILE A 202 7.08 4.19 -8.26
CA ILE A 202 5.76 3.52 -8.22
C ILE A 202 5.39 3.19 -6.77
N LEU A 203 6.26 2.47 -6.05
CA LEU A 203 6.02 2.10 -4.64
C LEU A 203 5.85 3.34 -3.76
N SER A 204 6.60 4.41 -4.03
CA SER A 204 6.47 5.69 -3.35
C SER A 204 5.09 6.31 -3.55
N VAL A 205 4.63 6.41 -4.79
CA VAL A 205 3.30 6.93 -5.12
C VAL A 205 2.20 6.11 -4.45
N LEU A 206 2.35 4.79 -4.38
CA LEU A 206 1.36 3.90 -3.81
C LEU A 206 1.29 3.97 -2.28
N PHE A 207 2.44 3.88 -1.60
CA PHE A 207 2.45 3.62 -0.17
C PHE A 207 2.83 4.82 0.70
N ILE A 208 3.57 5.81 0.19
CA ILE A 208 3.84 7.05 0.96
C ILE A 208 2.55 7.74 1.42
N PRO A 209 1.50 7.89 0.58
CA PRO A 209 0.25 8.51 1.02
C PRO A 209 -0.35 7.88 2.28
N THR A 210 -0.36 6.54 2.35
CA THR A 210 -0.87 5.83 3.54
C THR A 210 -0.01 6.03 4.76
N ARG A 211 1.31 6.08 4.58
CA ARG A 211 2.24 6.39 5.66
C ARG A 211 2.06 7.82 6.16
N LEU A 212 1.80 8.77 5.26
CA LEU A 212 1.50 10.16 5.61
C LEU A 212 0.21 10.29 6.42
N VAL A 213 -0.80 9.44 6.19
CA VAL A 213 -2.00 9.39 7.06
C VAL A 213 -1.59 9.08 8.50
N TYR A 214 -0.72 8.10 8.74
CA TYR A 214 -0.23 7.82 10.09
C TYR A 214 0.66 8.96 10.63
N LEU A 215 1.59 9.47 9.84
CA LEU A 215 2.49 10.56 10.26
C LEU A 215 1.76 11.87 10.54
N SER A 216 0.61 12.12 9.90
CA SER A 216 -0.26 13.25 10.23
C SER A 216 -0.84 13.17 11.65
N LYS A 217 -0.95 11.96 12.21
CA LYS A 217 -1.41 11.73 13.59
C LYS A 217 -0.24 11.74 14.57
N GLN A 218 0.90 11.20 14.15
CA GLN A 218 2.14 11.12 14.92
C GLN A 218 3.35 11.55 14.07
N PRO A 219 3.66 12.85 14.02
CA PRO A 219 4.72 13.39 13.18
C PRO A 219 6.06 13.02 13.80
N GLN A 220 6.67 11.97 13.27
CA GLN A 220 7.96 11.47 13.71
C GLN A 220 8.87 11.26 12.51
N PHE A 221 9.98 11.99 12.51
CA PHE A 221 10.91 11.97 11.38
C PHE A 221 11.54 10.58 11.18
N GLY A 222 11.86 9.89 12.28
CA GLY A 222 12.39 8.51 12.23
C GLY A 222 11.44 7.50 11.59
N GLY A 223 10.12 7.68 11.75
CA GLY A 223 9.11 6.83 11.12
C GLY A 223 8.95 7.05 9.61
N LEU A 224 9.32 8.24 9.11
CA LEU A 224 9.41 8.49 7.67
C LEU A 224 10.71 7.93 7.10
N ILE A 225 11.85 8.19 7.75
CA ILE A 225 13.16 7.70 7.27
C ILE A 225 13.16 6.17 7.16
N SER A 226 12.71 5.47 8.20
CA SER A 226 12.58 4.01 8.20
C SER A 226 11.73 3.52 7.04
N PHE A 227 10.63 4.22 6.76
CA PHE A 227 9.74 3.85 5.67
C PHE A 227 10.36 4.11 4.28
N VAL A 228 11.05 5.23 4.08
CA VAL A 228 11.78 5.49 2.82
C VAL A 228 12.87 4.44 2.60
N PHE A 229 13.59 4.06 3.66
CA PHE A 229 14.57 2.98 3.60
C PHE A 229 13.91 1.64 3.24
N LEU A 230 12.76 1.32 3.84
CA LEU A 230 11.97 0.14 3.49
C LEU A 230 11.56 0.15 2.01
N LEU A 231 11.11 1.28 1.46
CA LEU A 231 10.75 1.40 0.05
C LEU A 231 11.95 1.24 -0.88
N LEU A 232 13.10 1.81 -0.53
CA LEU A 232 14.36 1.61 -1.28
C LEU A 232 14.78 0.14 -1.25
N PHE A 233 14.70 -0.50 -0.09
CA PHE A 233 15.01 -1.92 0.05
C PHE A 233 14.05 -2.79 -0.77
N ALA A 234 12.74 -2.51 -0.70
CA ALA A 234 11.73 -3.21 -1.49
C ALA A 234 11.98 -3.06 -3.00
N ALA A 235 12.31 -1.84 -3.46
CA ALA A 235 12.67 -1.60 -4.87
C ALA A 235 13.96 -2.34 -5.28
N TRP A 236 14.94 -2.45 -4.38
CA TRP A 236 16.17 -3.19 -4.63
C TRP A 236 15.93 -4.72 -4.70
N VAL A 237 15.12 -5.28 -3.79
CA VAL A 237 14.80 -6.72 -3.73
C VAL A 237 14.06 -7.23 -4.98
N ILE A 238 13.47 -6.35 -5.77
CA ILE A 238 12.82 -6.70 -7.04
C ILE A 238 13.84 -7.16 -8.10
N PHE A 239 15.13 -6.87 -7.93
CA PHE A 239 16.20 -7.24 -8.87
C PHE A 239 17.18 -8.25 -8.26
#